data_AF-A0A848LGD3-F1
#
_entry.id   AF-A0A848LGD3-F1
#
_cell.length_a   1.000
_cell.length_b   1.000
_cell.length_c   1.000
_cell.angle_alpha   90.00
_cell.angle_beta   90.00
_cell.angle_gamma   90.00
#
_symmetry.space_group_name_H-M   'P 1'
#
loop_
_entity.id
_entity.type
_entity.pdbx_description
1 polymer ?
#
loop_
_entity_poly.entity_id
_entity_poly.type
_entity_poly.pdbx_seq_one_letter_code
_entity_poly.pdbx_strand_id
1 'polypeptide(L)'
;MPFLDKVAAAAAGLQDPAAREELSRLVADEKVRWQRIRELLGGAAARAAPSAPQPAVGGAPALARASADNIHRVAPTSAGLTVGSLKSSR
;
A
#
# COMPACT_ATOMS: atom_id res chain seq x y z
N MET A 1 -14.96 -14.48 6.41
CA MET A 1 -15.04 -13.08 5.91
C MET A 1 -16.18 -13.07 4.90
N PRO A 2 -17.38 -12.58 5.28
CA PRO A 2 -18.63 -12.93 4.58
C PRO A 2 -18.65 -12.55 3.10
N PHE A 3 -17.94 -11.49 2.68
CA PHE A 3 -17.79 -11.16 1.26
C PHE A 3 -16.91 -12.16 0.51
N LEU A 4 -15.70 -12.45 1.00
CA LEU A 4 -14.77 -13.40 0.37
C LEU A 4 -15.34 -14.82 0.31
N ASP A 5 -16.17 -15.19 1.29
CA ASP A 5 -16.83 -16.50 1.30
C ASP A 5 -17.93 -16.57 0.20
N LYS A 6 -18.62 -15.46 -0.09
CA LYS A 6 -19.53 -15.36 -1.25
C LYS A 6 -18.79 -15.38 -2.57
N VAL A 7 -17.64 -14.71 -2.67
CA VAL A 7 -16.78 -14.73 -3.86
C VAL A 7 -16.27 -16.16 -4.13
N ALA A 8 -15.85 -16.89 -3.10
CA ALA A 8 -15.45 -18.29 -3.23
C ALA A 8 -16.62 -19.19 -3.69
N ALA A 9 -17.82 -18.96 -3.16
CA ALA A 9 -19.02 -19.68 -3.61
C ALA A 9 -19.39 -19.38 -5.07
N ALA A 10 -19.27 -18.12 -5.50
CA ALA A 10 -19.47 -17.73 -6.90
C ALA A 10 -18.39 -18.32 -7.82
N ALA A 11 -17.13 -18.36 -7.36
CA ALA A 11 -16.03 -18.99 -8.08
C ALA A 11 -16.29 -20.47 -8.35
N ALA A 12 -16.87 -21.21 -7.40
CA ALA A 12 -17.20 -22.62 -7.59
C ALA A 12 -18.15 -22.88 -8.79
N GLY A 13 -18.97 -21.90 -9.14
CA GLY A 13 -19.90 -21.95 -10.28
C GLY A 13 -19.29 -21.59 -11.64
N LEU A 14 -18.02 -21.15 -11.71
CA LEU A 14 -17.38 -20.86 -12.99
C LEU A 14 -17.13 -22.14 -13.80
N GLN A 15 -17.43 -22.06 -15.10
CA GLN A 15 -17.20 -23.17 -16.04
C GLN A 15 -15.71 -23.32 -16.39
N ASP A 16 -14.96 -22.22 -16.40
CA ASP A 16 -13.52 -22.23 -16.68
C ASP A 16 -12.73 -22.70 -15.45
N PRO A 17 -12.01 -23.84 -15.53
CA PRO A 17 -11.17 -24.32 -14.44
C PRO A 17 -9.98 -23.40 -14.13
N ALA A 18 -9.40 -22.73 -15.14
CA ALA A 18 -8.23 -21.87 -14.93
C ALA A 18 -8.61 -20.62 -14.12
N ALA A 19 -9.70 -19.95 -14.51
CA ALA A 19 -10.24 -18.81 -13.76
C ALA A 19 -10.64 -19.18 -12.33
N ARG A 20 -11.15 -20.40 -12.08
CA ARG A 20 -11.47 -20.89 -10.73
C ARG A 20 -10.24 -21.01 -9.85
N GLU A 21 -9.18 -21.62 -10.37
CA GLU A 21 -7.93 -21.77 -9.64
C GLU A 21 -7.32 -20.41 -9.32
N GLU A 22 -7.32 -19.48 -10.29
CA GLU A 22 -6.83 -18.12 -10.08
C GLU A 22 -7.65 -17.38 -9.01
N LEU A 23 -8.98 -17.42 -9.09
CA LEU A 23 -9.85 -16.82 -8.08
C LEU A 23 -9.62 -17.43 -6.70
N SER A 24 -9.39 -18.74 -6.61
CA SER A 24 -9.11 -19.40 -5.33
C SER A 24 -7.82 -18.89 -4.68
N ARG A 25 -6.77 -18.67 -5.48
CA ARG A 25 -5.50 -18.10 -5.01
C ARG A 25 -5.67 -16.65 -4.58
N LEU A 26 -6.34 -15.84 -5.39
CA LEU A 26 -6.60 -14.44 -5.09
C LEU A 26 -7.42 -14.28 -3.79
N VAL A 27 -8.44 -15.11 -3.59
CA VAL A 27 -9.24 -15.11 -2.35
C VAL A 27 -8.40 -15.51 -1.13
N ALA A 28 -7.48 -16.47 -1.27
CA ALA A 28 -6.58 -16.86 -0.19
C ALA A 28 -5.62 -15.71 0.20
N ASP A 29 -4.98 -15.08 -0.79
CA ASP A 29 -4.07 -13.96 -0.57
C ASP A 29 -4.79 -12.75 0.04
N GLU A 30 -6.02 -12.48 -0.40
CA GLU A 30 -6.83 -11.39 0.15
C GLU A 30 -7.18 -11.64 1.61
N LYS A 31 -7.50 -12.89 2.00
CA LYS A 31 -7.73 -13.24 3.41
C LYS A 31 -6.49 -12.94 4.24
N VAL A 32 -5.29 -13.24 3.76
CA VAL A 32 -4.03 -12.95 4.46
C VAL A 32 -3.79 -11.44 4.59
N ARG A 33 -3.96 -10.67 3.51
CA ARG A 33 -3.86 -9.20 3.56
C ARG A 33 -4.83 -8.58 4.55
N TRP A 34 -6.07 -9.08 4.58
CA TRP A 34 -7.08 -8.60 5.52
C TRP A 34 -6.75 -8.93 6.97
N GLN A 35 -6.17 -10.09 7.26
CA GLN A 35 -5.66 -10.38 8.61
C GLN A 35 -4.54 -9.42 9.00
N ARG A 36 -3.59 -9.17 8.09
CA ARG A 36 -2.49 -8.23 8.36
C ARG A 36 -3.01 -6.82 8.63
N ILE A 37 -4.02 -6.37 7.90
CA ILE A 37 -4.63 -5.05 8.12
C ILE A 37 -5.33 -5.01 9.48
N ARG A 38 -6.02 -6.09 9.88
CA ARG A 38 -6.59 -6.18 11.23
C ARG A 38 -5.55 -6.15 12.33
N GLU A 39 -4.40 -6.80 12.14
CA GLU A 39 -3.27 -6.72 13.07
C GLU A 39 -2.72 -5.30 13.18
N LEU A 40 -2.57 -4.60 12.05
CA LEU A 40 -2.08 -3.22 12.02
C LEU A 40 -3.07 -2.25 12.66
N LEU A 41 -4.36 -2.38 12.36
CA LEU A 41 -5.43 -1.55 12.91
C LEU A 41 -5.69 -1.86 14.39
N GLY A 42 -5.49 -3.11 14.82
CA GLY A 42 -5.61 -3.53 16.22
C GLY A 42 -4.52 -3.00 17.14
N GLY A 43 -3.56 -2.23 16.59
CA GLY A 43 -2.35 -1.84 17.28
C GLY A 43 -1.39 -3.02 17.33
N ALA A 44 -0.27 -2.93 16.61
CA ALA A 44 0.74 -3.97 16.54
C ALA A 44 1.30 -4.34 17.92
N ALA A 45 0.64 -5.25 18.62
CA ALA A 45 1.13 -5.91 19.80
C ALA A 45 0.85 -7.40 19.65
N ALA A 46 1.91 -8.20 19.84
CA ALA A 46 1.89 -9.66 19.92
C ALA A 46 1.83 -10.46 18.61
N ARG A 47 2.78 -10.22 17.71
CA ARG A 47 3.69 -11.32 17.35
C ARG A 47 4.99 -10.76 16.78
N ALA A 48 6.07 -10.96 17.53
CA ALA A 48 7.42 -10.78 17.04
C ALA A 48 7.55 -11.46 15.68
N ALA A 49 7.78 -10.67 14.63
CA ALA A 49 8.39 -11.20 13.43
C ALA A 49 9.75 -11.79 13.86
N PRO A 50 10.08 -13.05 13.54
CA PRO A 50 11.47 -13.47 13.65
C PRO A 50 12.27 -12.57 12.72
N SER A 51 13.14 -11.75 13.33
CA SER A 51 14.14 -10.96 12.62
C SER A 51 14.89 -11.89 11.68
N ALA A 52 14.70 -11.70 10.38
CA ALA A 52 15.67 -12.18 9.41
C ALA A 52 17.04 -11.57 9.83
N PRO A 53 18.14 -12.35 9.88
CA PRO A 53 19.43 -11.80 10.26
C PRO A 53 19.87 -10.82 9.17
N GLN A 54 19.77 -9.53 9.45
CA GLN A 54 20.53 -8.52 8.72
C GLN A 54 22.01 -8.69 9.10
N PRO A 55 22.95 -8.61 8.14
CA PRO A 55 24.36 -8.59 8.46
C PRO A 55 24.67 -7.30 9.23
N ALA A 56 25.32 -7.45 10.39
CA ALA A 56 25.76 -6.35 11.23
C ALA A 56 26.73 -5.44 10.48
N VAL A 57 26.36 -4.18 10.30
CA VAL A 57 27.29 -3.09 10.02
C VAL A 57 27.08 -2.03 11.10
N GLY A 58 28.08 -1.92 11.98
CA GLY A 58 28.06 -1.05 13.14
C GLY A 58 28.16 0.43 12.81
N GLY A 59 27.86 1.23 13.82
CA GLY A 59 28.12 2.67 13.88
C GLY A 59 26.89 3.54 13.64
N ALA A 60 26.33 4.10 14.72
CA ALA A 60 25.26 5.11 14.68
C ALA A 60 25.74 6.40 13.95
N PRO A 61 24.83 7.26 13.42
CA PRO A 61 24.07 8.15 14.30
C PRO A 61 22.60 8.35 13.89
N ALA A 62 21.79 8.78 14.86
CA ALA A 62 20.44 9.28 14.63
C ALA A 62 20.47 10.51 13.72
N LEU A 63 19.72 10.49 12.62
CA LEU A 63 19.51 11.66 11.78
C LEU A 63 18.03 11.87 11.47
N ALA A 64 17.66 13.14 11.65
CA ALA A 64 16.36 13.74 11.67
C ALA A 64 15.48 13.46 10.45
N ARG A 65 14.17 13.60 10.67
CA ARG A 65 13.18 13.86 9.62
C ARG A 65 13.70 14.94 8.65
N ALA A 66 14.05 14.53 7.44
CA ALA A 66 14.21 15.38 6.27
C ALA A 66 13.22 14.82 5.23
N SER A 67 12.15 15.56 4.96
CA SER A 67 12.05 16.45 3.81
C SER A 67 11.96 15.69 2.50
N ALA A 68 10.86 15.99 1.81
CA ALA A 68 10.52 15.55 0.48
C ALA A 68 11.61 15.85 -0.55
N ASP A 69 11.36 15.29 -1.73
CA ASP A 69 11.97 15.64 -3.00
C ASP A 69 13.37 15.08 -3.26
N ASN A 70 13.42 14.08 -4.15
CA ASN A 70 14.30 14.14 -5.32
C ASN A 70 14.07 12.93 -6.25
N ILE A 71 13.03 12.95 -7.08
CA ILE A 71 13.13 12.43 -8.46
C ILE A 71 12.17 13.25 -9.31
N HIS A 72 12.70 14.24 -10.05
CA HIS A 72 12.41 14.50 -11.47
C HIS A 72 13.16 15.76 -11.92
N ARG A 73 14.37 15.55 -12.44
CA ARG A 73 15.23 16.57 -13.05
C ARG A 73 14.76 16.85 -14.48
N VAL A 74 14.10 17.99 -14.72
CA VAL A 74 14.06 18.69 -16.03
C VAL A 74 14.17 20.21 -15.76
N ALA A 75 14.88 20.91 -16.65
CA ALA A 75 15.50 22.23 -16.53
C ALA A 75 14.61 23.42 -16.07
N PRO A 76 15.21 24.52 -15.56
CA PRO A 76 14.48 25.67 -15.07
C PRO A 76 14.07 26.59 -16.24
N THR A 77 12.77 26.69 -16.49
CA THR A 77 12.19 27.77 -17.29
C THR A 77 11.40 28.70 -16.39
N SER A 78 11.95 29.89 -16.21
CA SER A 78 11.27 31.04 -15.64
C SER A 78 10.00 31.34 -16.45
N ALA A 79 8.82 31.10 -15.88
CA ALA A 79 7.59 31.72 -16.30
C ALA A 79 6.73 31.94 -15.06
N GLY A 80 6.70 33.18 -14.58
CA GLY A 80 5.86 33.59 -13.47
C GLY A 80 4.40 33.35 -13.82
N LEU A 81 3.77 32.41 -13.11
CA LEU A 81 2.32 32.25 -13.06
C LEU A 81 1.76 33.32 -12.12
N THR A 82 1.54 34.53 -12.64
CA THR A 82 0.70 35.53 -11.98
C THR A 82 -0.76 35.17 -12.20
N VAL A 83 -1.33 34.38 -11.28
CA VAL A 83 -2.77 34.13 -11.25
C VAL A 83 -3.45 35.38 -10.68
N GLY A 84 -3.97 36.23 -11.56
CA GLY A 84 -4.80 37.38 -11.18
C GLY A 84 -6.05 36.92 -10.43
N SER A 85 -6.34 37.57 -9.30
CA SER A 85 -7.52 37.26 -8.50
C SER A 85 -8.79 37.76 -9.20
N LEU A 86 -9.67 36.83 -9.61
CA LEU A 86 -11.01 37.16 -10.10
C LEU A 86 -11.88 37.63 -8.93
N LYS A 87 -11.89 38.94 -8.67
CA LYS A 87 -12.86 39.55 -7.77
C LYS A 87 -14.14 39.84 -8.54
N SER A 88 -15.14 38.98 -8.36
CA SER A 88 -16.53 39.30 -8.71
C SER A 88 -17.06 40.35 -7.74
N SER A 89 -17.47 41.51 -8.25
CA SER A 89 -18.35 42.43 -7.52
C SER A 89 -19.36 43.02 -8.48
N ARG A 90 -20.59 42.98 -8.00
CA ARG A 90 -21.89 43.22 -8.62
C ARG A 90 -22.02 44.53 -9.38
#